data_AF-A0A937F4F9-F1
#
_entry.id   AF-A0A937F4F9-F1
#
_cell.length_a   1.000
_cell.length_b   1.000
_cell.length_c   1.000
_cell.angle_alpha   90.00
_cell.angle_beta   90.00
_cell.angle_gamma   90.00
#
_symmetry.space_group_name_H-M   'P 1'
#
loop_
_entity.id
_entity.type
_entity.pdbx_description
1 polymer ?
#
loop_
_entity_poly.entity_id
_entity_poly.type
_entity_poly.pdbx_seq_one_letter_code
_entity_poly.pdbx_strand_id
1 'polypeptide(L)'
;MADIHSPKTQAQLALWMEANCYNFNSYSINGNIIYEGFGIKQAAGKYQWYYTERGQKSIIKEFDNEEEVVAYAFKQITADQWAKSHCIGFTWIESDSKTLAEQLRKRGITFHQDEIPYYGPNEPVYRTYVYGCDCHKVEDLKKKYYHEKP
;
A
#
# COMPACT_ATOMS: atom_id res chain seq x y z
N MET A 1 -5.25 8.18 26.33
CA MET A 1 -4.51 7.42 25.31
C MET A 1 -5.28 6.13 25.11
N ALA A 2 -5.88 5.92 23.94
CA ALA A 2 -6.61 4.68 23.70
C ALA A 2 -5.60 3.53 23.72
N ASP A 3 -5.82 2.57 24.60
CA ASP A 3 -5.03 1.36 24.72
C ASP A 3 -5.21 0.58 23.41
N ILE A 4 -4.22 0.65 22.50
CA ILE A 4 -4.30 0.00 21.18
C ILE A 4 -4.02 -1.49 21.42
N HIS A 5 -5.02 -2.21 21.91
CA HIS A 5 -5.01 -3.66 21.81
C HIS A 5 -4.78 -4.04 20.35
N SER A 6 -3.82 -4.93 20.10
CA SER A 6 -3.59 -5.46 18.75
C SER A 6 -4.90 -5.97 18.17
N PRO A 7 -5.18 -5.69 16.88
CA PRO A 7 -6.42 -6.14 16.26
C PRO A 7 -6.53 -7.67 16.34
N LYS A 8 -7.75 -8.16 16.58
CA LYS A 8 -8.05 -9.60 16.71
C LYS A 8 -8.85 -10.17 15.55
N THR A 9 -9.53 -9.31 14.79
CA THR A 9 -10.28 -9.70 13.58
C THR A 9 -9.76 -8.93 12.37
N GLN A 10 -10.02 -9.44 11.17
CA GLN A 10 -9.67 -8.76 9.93
C GLN A 10 -10.34 -7.39 9.84
N ALA A 11 -11.58 -7.27 10.31
CA ALA A 11 -12.30 -6.00 10.35
C ALA A 11 -11.60 -4.98 11.27
N GLN A 12 -11.16 -5.40 12.46
CA GLN A 12 -10.39 -4.53 13.36
C GLN A 12 -9.03 -4.14 12.75
N LEU A 13 -8.35 -5.07 12.08
CA LEU A 13 -7.09 -4.78 11.40
C LEU A 13 -7.28 -3.77 10.27
N ALA A 14 -8.32 -3.93 9.45
CA ALA A 14 -8.64 -3.01 8.37
C ALA A 14 -8.94 -1.60 8.91
N LEU A 15 -9.79 -1.48 9.93
CA LEU A 15 -10.08 -0.18 10.57
C LEU A 15 -8.83 0.45 11.18
N TRP A 16 -7.97 -0.35 11.82
CA TRP A 16 -6.70 0.13 12.36
C TRP A 16 -5.76 0.60 11.24
N MET A 17 -5.65 -0.14 10.14
CA MET A 17 -4.85 0.22 8.98
C MET A 17 -5.32 1.55 8.37
N GLU A 18 -6.62 1.71 8.17
CA GLU A 18 -7.23 2.93 7.65
C GLU A 18 -6.96 4.13 8.57
N ALA A 19 -7.22 3.98 9.87
CA ALA A 19 -6.97 5.03 10.87
C ALA A 19 -5.47 5.43 10.98
N ASN A 20 -4.56 4.55 10.56
CA ASN A 20 -3.12 4.77 10.55
C ASN A 20 -2.54 5.03 9.15
N CYS A 21 -3.41 5.26 8.16
CA CYS A 21 -3.08 5.62 6.79
C CYS A 21 -2.15 4.60 6.09
N TYR A 22 -2.39 3.30 6.33
CA TYR A 22 -1.79 2.23 5.55
C TYR A 22 -2.44 2.13 4.17
N ASN A 23 -1.68 1.64 3.20
CA ASN A 23 -2.15 1.46 1.83
C ASN A 23 -2.77 0.07 1.63
N PHE A 24 -3.96 0.01 1.03
CA PHE A 24 -4.66 -1.23 0.70
C PHE A 24 -4.37 -1.76 -0.71
N ASN A 25 -3.56 -1.08 -1.51
CA ASN A 25 -3.19 -1.52 -2.86
C ASN A 25 -2.40 -2.84 -2.87
N SER A 26 -1.66 -3.12 -1.80
CA SER A 26 -0.82 -4.32 -1.65
C SER A 26 -1.27 -5.23 -0.50
N TYR A 27 -2.41 -4.92 0.12
CA TYR A 27 -2.93 -5.66 1.27
C TYR A 27 -4.43 -5.92 1.12
N SER A 28 -4.79 -7.19 0.97
CA SER A 28 -6.17 -7.69 0.94
C SER A 28 -6.56 -8.12 2.35
N ILE A 29 -7.09 -7.17 3.11
CA ILE A 29 -7.52 -7.35 4.50
C ILE A 29 -9.01 -7.06 4.58
N ASN A 30 -9.78 -7.98 5.16
CA ASN A 30 -11.23 -7.85 5.26
C ASN A 30 -11.95 -7.81 3.88
N GLY A 31 -11.38 -8.49 2.88
CA GLY A 31 -12.08 -8.80 1.63
C GLY A 31 -11.93 -7.81 0.47
N ASN A 32 -11.08 -6.79 0.56
CA ASN A 32 -10.77 -5.96 -0.61
C ASN A 32 -9.96 -6.75 -1.66
N ILE A 33 -10.11 -6.38 -2.93
CA ILE A 33 -9.41 -7.03 -4.05
C ILE A 33 -8.09 -6.29 -4.30
N ILE A 34 -7.01 -7.06 -4.46
CA ILE A 34 -5.69 -6.57 -4.88
C ILE A 34 -5.20 -7.38 -6.08
N TYR A 35 -4.40 -6.75 -6.94
CA TYR A 35 -3.76 -7.42 -8.06
C TYR A 35 -2.45 -8.13 -7.63
N GLU A 36 -1.70 -7.47 -6.76
CA GLU A 36 -0.41 -7.92 -6.26
C GLU A 36 -0.26 -7.52 -4.78
N GLY A 37 0.33 -8.40 -3.97
CA GLY A 37 0.60 -8.16 -2.56
C GLY A 37 0.08 -9.28 -1.65
N PHE A 38 -0.07 -8.97 -0.35
CA PHE A 38 -0.45 -9.96 0.65
C PHE A 38 -1.93 -9.88 1.00
N GLY A 39 -2.48 -10.97 1.54
CA GLY A 39 -3.83 -10.93 2.07
C GLY A 39 -4.16 -12.06 3.03
N ILE A 40 -5.34 -11.94 3.64
CA ILE A 40 -5.95 -12.97 4.47
C ILE A 40 -7.13 -13.57 3.71
N LYS A 41 -7.21 -14.90 3.69
CA LYS A 41 -8.37 -15.63 3.15
C LYS A 41 -8.72 -16.78 4.07
N GLN A 42 -10.02 -17.04 4.23
CA GLN A 42 -10.50 -18.27 4.83
C GLN A 42 -10.73 -19.33 3.73
N ALA A 43 -10.18 -20.52 3.92
CA ALA A 43 -10.36 -21.66 3.02
C ALA A 43 -10.26 -22.98 3.78
N ALA A 44 -11.15 -23.93 3.46
CA ALA A 44 -11.18 -25.27 4.06
C ALA A 44 -11.14 -25.27 5.61
N GLY A 45 -11.83 -24.32 6.24
CA GLY A 45 -11.89 -24.21 7.71
C GLY A 45 -10.66 -23.56 8.36
N LYS A 46 -9.65 -23.16 7.58
CA LYS A 46 -8.45 -22.46 8.07
C LYS A 46 -8.37 -21.03 7.58
N TYR A 47 -7.51 -20.25 8.22
CA TYR A 47 -7.12 -18.93 7.77
C TYR A 47 -5.73 -18.98 7.11
N GLN A 48 -5.58 -18.29 5.99
CA GLN A 48 -4.37 -18.31 5.17
C GLN A 48 -3.84 -16.89 5.02
N TRP A 49 -2.57 -16.69 5.39
CA TRP A 49 -1.78 -15.56 4.90
C TRP A 49 -1.20 -15.95 3.55
N TYR A 50 -1.57 -15.21 2.51
CA TYR A 50 -1.16 -15.50 1.14
C TYR A 50 -0.47 -14.30 0.51
N TYR A 51 0.33 -14.56 -0.51
CA TYR A 51 0.79 -13.57 -1.47
C TYR A 51 0.10 -13.82 -2.81
N THR A 52 -0.26 -12.76 -3.53
CA THR A 52 -0.79 -12.82 -4.88
C THR A 52 0.06 -11.96 -5.80
N GLU A 53 0.27 -12.41 -7.03
CA GLU A 53 0.86 -11.61 -8.10
C GLU A 53 0.18 -12.01 -9.40
N ARG A 54 -0.40 -11.03 -10.11
CA ARG A 54 -1.11 -11.26 -11.37
C ARG A 54 -2.17 -12.37 -11.29
N GLY A 55 -2.84 -12.45 -10.14
CA GLY A 55 -3.88 -13.44 -9.84
C GLY A 55 -3.37 -14.83 -9.42
N GLN A 56 -2.07 -15.09 -9.48
CA GLN A 56 -1.48 -16.33 -8.96
C GLN A 56 -1.26 -16.19 -7.46
N LYS A 57 -1.87 -17.09 -6.68
CA LYS A 57 -1.83 -17.06 -5.22
C LYS A 57 -0.91 -18.13 -4.68
N SER A 58 -0.01 -17.74 -3.78
CA SER A 58 0.84 -18.62 -3.00
C SER A 58 0.48 -18.50 -1.52
N ILE A 59 0.14 -19.62 -0.90
CA ILE A 59 -0.08 -19.68 0.54
C ILE A 59 1.28 -19.59 1.23
N ILE A 60 1.46 -18.59 2.08
CA ILE A 60 2.70 -18.38 2.83
C ILE A 60 2.61 -19.09 4.18
N LYS A 61 1.45 -19.00 4.85
CA LYS A 61 1.23 -19.63 6.15
C LYS A 61 -0.27 -19.86 6.41
N GLU A 62 -0.58 -20.93 7.13
CA GLU A 62 -1.94 -21.25 7.60
C GLU A 62 -2.06 -21.13 9.13
N PHE A 63 -3.28 -20.88 9.59
CA PHE A 63 -3.66 -20.68 10.98
C PHE A 63 -5.04 -21.30 11.23
N ASP A 64 -5.29 -21.71 12.47
CA ASP A 64 -6.53 -22.40 12.83
C ASP A 64 -7.65 -21.42 13.18
N ASN A 65 -7.33 -20.17 13.54
CA ASN A 65 -8.31 -19.15 13.89
C ASN A 65 -7.92 -17.75 13.37
N GLU A 66 -8.90 -16.84 13.41
CA GLU A 66 -8.75 -15.49 12.87
C GLU A 66 -7.74 -14.66 13.66
N GLU A 67 -7.75 -14.76 14.99
CA GLU A 67 -6.89 -13.98 15.88
C GLU A 67 -5.41 -14.25 15.59
N GLU A 68 -5.04 -15.50 15.35
CA GLU A 68 -3.67 -15.89 14.99
C GLU A 68 -3.21 -15.31 13.65
N VAL A 69 -4.03 -15.43 12.59
CA VAL A 69 -3.65 -14.88 11.28
C VAL A 69 -3.58 -13.36 11.32
N VAL A 70 -4.47 -12.71 12.08
CA VAL A 70 -4.50 -11.25 12.23
C VAL A 70 -3.30 -10.77 13.01
N ALA A 71 -2.93 -11.43 14.11
CA ALA A 71 -1.73 -11.10 14.87
C ALA A 71 -0.46 -11.26 14.01
N TYR A 72 -0.39 -12.31 13.19
CA TYR A 72 0.70 -12.50 12.25
C TYR A 72 0.74 -11.38 11.19
N ALA A 73 -0.38 -11.12 10.53
CA ALA A 73 -0.50 -10.08 9.50
C ALA A 73 -0.17 -8.70 10.05
N PHE A 74 -0.67 -8.35 11.23
CA PHE A 74 -0.36 -7.11 11.92
C PHE A 74 1.16 -6.94 12.12
N LYS A 75 1.84 -7.99 12.57
CA LYS A 75 3.30 -7.97 12.71
C LYS A 75 4.02 -7.78 11.37
N GLN A 76 3.56 -8.44 10.29
CA GLN A 76 4.17 -8.28 8.97
C GLN A 76 3.96 -6.86 8.42
N ILE A 77 2.73 -6.37 8.46
CA ILE A 77 2.32 -5.05 7.94
C ILE A 77 3.05 -3.92 8.68
N THR A 78 3.16 -4.02 10.01
CA THR A 78 3.85 -2.98 10.81
C THR A 78 5.37 -3.00 10.66
N ALA A 79 5.95 -4.12 10.24
CA ALA A 79 7.38 -4.23 9.95
C ALA A 79 7.73 -3.79 8.50
N ASP A 80 6.75 -3.71 7.61
CA ASP A 80 6.94 -3.30 6.22
C ASP A 80 7.02 -1.77 6.08
N GLN A 81 8.21 -1.28 5.74
CA GLN A 81 8.48 0.15 5.51
C GLN A 81 7.65 0.75 4.37
N TRP A 82 7.18 -0.08 3.41
CA TRP A 82 6.42 0.35 2.25
C TRP A 82 4.91 0.26 2.46
N ALA A 83 4.43 -0.37 3.55
CA ALA A 83 3.01 -0.56 3.79
C ALA A 83 2.23 0.76 3.98
N LYS A 84 2.94 1.84 4.32
CA LYS A 84 2.40 3.21 4.41
C LYS A 84 2.70 4.08 3.19
N SER A 85 3.31 3.53 2.15
CA SER A 85 3.64 4.29 0.95
C SER A 85 2.39 4.49 0.08
N HIS A 86 2.18 5.72 -0.37
CA HIS A 86 1.07 6.10 -1.24
C HIS A 86 1.64 6.72 -2.51
N CYS A 87 1.42 6.06 -3.64
CA CYS A 87 1.81 6.62 -4.94
C CYS A 87 0.88 7.79 -5.29
N ILE A 88 1.47 8.97 -5.41
CA ILE A 88 0.78 10.22 -5.76
C ILE A 88 1.25 10.80 -7.10
N GLY A 89 2.39 10.32 -7.63
CA GLY A 89 2.87 10.67 -8.96
C GLY A 89 3.13 9.42 -9.75
N PHE A 90 2.57 9.33 -10.95
CA PHE A 90 2.83 8.28 -11.93
C PHE A 90 2.77 8.97 -13.29
N THR A 91 3.93 9.28 -13.87
CA THR A 91 4.02 10.07 -15.10
C THR A 91 5.22 9.63 -15.93
N TRP A 92 5.12 9.74 -17.26
CA TRP A 92 6.24 9.56 -18.18
C TRP A 92 6.97 10.89 -18.49
N ILE A 93 6.54 12.00 -17.87
CA ILE A 93 7.09 13.33 -18.09
C ILE A 93 8.04 13.68 -16.93
N GLU A 94 9.34 13.70 -17.20
CA GLU A 94 10.38 13.97 -16.18
C GLU A 94 10.19 15.34 -15.49
N SER A 95 9.79 16.37 -16.25
CA SER A 95 9.56 17.71 -15.70
C SER A 95 8.40 17.76 -14.71
N ASP A 96 7.37 16.92 -14.89
CA ASP A 96 6.26 16.81 -13.95
C ASP A 96 6.73 16.18 -12.63
N SER A 97 7.56 15.14 -12.71
CA SER A 97 8.20 14.52 -11.53
C SER A 97 9.04 15.52 -10.73
N LYS A 98 9.85 16.34 -11.42
CA LYS A 98 10.64 17.41 -10.79
C LYS A 98 9.76 18.49 -10.14
N THR A 99 8.71 18.92 -10.84
CA THR A 99 7.75 19.93 -10.35
C THR A 99 6.98 19.43 -9.13
N LEU A 100 6.59 18.15 -9.13
CA LEU A 100 5.95 17.50 -7.99
C LEU A 100 6.88 17.46 -6.78
N ALA A 101 8.14 17.07 -6.97
CA ALA A 101 9.16 17.04 -5.91
C ALA A 101 9.33 18.43 -5.26
N GLU A 102 9.40 19.50 -6.05
CA GLU A 102 9.49 20.86 -5.53
C GLU A 102 8.28 21.28 -4.70
N GLN A 103 7.07 20.91 -5.13
CA GLN A 103 5.85 21.20 -4.38
C GLN A 103 5.80 20.44 -3.06
N LEU A 104 6.22 19.17 -3.03
CA LEU A 104 6.32 18.39 -1.80
C LEU A 104 7.33 18.98 -0.83
N ARG A 105 8.52 19.38 -1.31
CA ARG A 105 9.55 20.06 -0.51
C ARG A 105 9.03 21.37 0.09
N LYS A 106 8.34 22.19 -0.70
CA LYS A 106 7.72 23.45 -0.21
C LYS A 106 6.68 23.23 0.88
N ARG A 107 6.00 22.07 0.87
CA ARG A 107 5.03 21.67 1.90
C ARG A 107 5.68 20.95 3.09
N GLY A 108 6.98 20.71 3.08
CA GLY A 108 7.68 19.94 4.11
C GLY A 108 7.26 18.46 4.18
N ILE A 109 6.79 17.90 3.06
CA ILE A 109 6.35 16.49 2.98
C ILE A 109 7.54 15.60 2.65
N THR A 110 7.70 14.51 3.39
CA THR A 110 8.71 13.48 3.07
C THR A 110 8.21 12.60 1.94
N PHE A 111 9.06 12.33 0.96
CA PHE A 111 8.69 11.56 -0.23
C PHE A 111 9.86 10.74 -0.76
N HIS A 112 9.54 9.73 -1.57
CA HIS A 112 10.48 8.94 -2.35
C HIS A 112 10.13 9.03 -3.84
N GLN A 113 11.15 9.09 -4.69
CA GLN A 113 11.01 9.05 -6.13
C GLN A 113 11.88 7.95 -6.71
N ASP A 114 11.33 7.25 -7.68
CA ASP A 114 12.06 6.30 -8.50
C ASP A 114 11.65 6.40 -9.96
N GLU A 115 12.38 5.68 -10.80
CA GLU A 115 12.17 5.56 -12.23
C GLU A 115 12.15 4.06 -12.57
N ILE A 116 11.11 3.62 -13.28
CA ILE A 116 10.96 2.24 -13.70
C ILE A 116 10.66 2.14 -15.20
N PRO A 117 11.19 1.13 -15.92
CA PRO A 117 10.93 0.93 -17.35
C PRO A 117 9.55 0.27 -17.59
N TYR A 118 8.47 0.92 -17.11
CA TYR A 118 7.13 0.32 -17.06
C TYR A 118 6.52 0.05 -18.45
N TYR A 119 6.70 0.96 -19.41
CA TYR A 119 6.21 0.80 -20.79
C TYR A 119 7.27 0.26 -21.76
N GLY A 120 8.46 -0.05 -21.26
CA GLY A 120 9.57 -0.58 -22.04
C GLY A 120 10.90 0.07 -21.65
N PRO A 121 12.03 -0.44 -22.17
CA PRO A 121 13.37 0.01 -21.77
C PRO A 121 13.64 1.51 -21.97
N ASN A 122 12.95 2.15 -22.90
CA ASN A 122 13.12 3.57 -23.25
C ASN A 122 11.88 4.43 -22.91
N GLU A 123 10.88 3.85 -22.25
CA GLU A 123 9.67 4.56 -21.85
C GLU A 123 9.51 4.47 -20.32
N PRO A 124 10.33 5.22 -19.56
CA PRO A 124 10.28 5.18 -18.12
C PRO A 124 9.01 5.82 -17.58
N VAL A 125 8.60 5.35 -16.42
CA VAL A 125 7.64 6.02 -15.56
C VAL A 125 8.36 6.49 -14.31
N TYR A 126 8.17 7.76 -14.00
CA TYR A 126 8.61 8.39 -12.76
C TYR A 126 7.50 8.25 -11.73
N ARG A 127 7.80 7.56 -10.62
CA ARG A 127 6.84 7.38 -9.53
C ARG A 127 7.24 8.26 -8.36
N THR A 128 6.24 8.81 -7.69
CA THR A 128 6.44 9.60 -6.46
C THR A 128 5.53 9.08 -5.37
N TYR A 129 6.15 8.72 -4.25
CA TYR A 129 5.49 8.17 -3.08
C TYR A 129 5.58 9.13 -1.89
N VAL A 130 4.49 9.28 -1.16
CA VAL A 130 4.46 9.90 0.17
C VAL A 130 4.07 8.86 1.21
N TYR A 131 4.22 9.18 2.49
CA TYR A 131 4.09 8.18 3.57
C TYR A 131 3.00 8.53 4.57
N GLY A 132 2.24 7.51 4.97
CA GLY A 132 1.19 7.62 5.98
C GLY A 132 0.17 8.70 5.63
N CYS A 133 -0.27 9.45 6.63
CA CYS A 133 -1.37 10.42 6.47
C CYS A 133 -0.99 11.68 5.70
N ASP A 134 0.28 11.85 5.28
CA ASP A 134 0.66 12.93 4.37
C ASP A 134 -0.02 12.80 3.01
N CYS A 135 -0.50 11.61 2.63
CA CYS A 135 -1.28 11.39 1.41
C CYS A 135 -2.53 12.26 1.33
N HIS A 136 -3.18 12.55 2.46
CA HIS A 136 -4.36 13.43 2.54
C HIS A 136 -4.01 14.91 2.30
N LYS A 137 -2.77 15.33 2.60
CA LYS A 137 -2.32 16.72 2.42
C LYS A 137 -1.97 17.07 0.97
N VAL A 138 -1.95 16.06 0.10
CA VAL A 138 -1.45 16.15 -1.29
C VAL A 138 -2.40 15.51 -2.29
N GLU A 139 -3.67 15.36 -1.93
CA GLU A 139 -4.70 14.83 -2.85
C GLU A 139 -4.84 15.68 -4.12
N ASP A 140 -4.64 16.99 -4.01
CA ASP A 140 -4.61 17.91 -5.15
C ASP A 140 -3.44 17.60 -6.10
N LEU A 141 -2.28 17.27 -5.57
CA LEU A 141 -1.11 16.86 -6.34
C LEU A 141 -1.35 15.50 -7.00
N LYS A 142 -1.95 14.55 -6.29
CA LYS A 142 -2.27 13.22 -6.86
C LYS A 142 -3.18 13.33 -8.08
N LYS A 143 -4.24 14.13 -7.99
CA LYS A 143 -5.16 14.37 -9.13
C LYS A 143 -4.45 14.96 -10.35
N LYS A 144 -3.40 15.74 -10.13
CA LYS A 144 -2.65 16.45 -11.18
C LYS A 144 -1.49 15.64 -11.77
N TYR A 145 -0.90 14.72 -11.03
CA TYR A 145 0.37 14.08 -11.42
C TYR A 145 0.29 12.55 -11.48
N TYR A 146 -0.86 11.95 -11.17
CA TYR A 146 -1.10 10.54 -11.35
C TYR A 146 -1.86 10.32 -12.67
N HIS A 147 -1.13 9.88 -13.71
CA HIS A 147 -1.66 9.61 -15.03
C HIS A 147 -1.13 8.29 -15.55
N GLU A 148 -2.01 7.31 -15.70
CA GLU A 148 -1.69 6.10 -16.46
C GLU A 148 -1.78 6.43 -17.96
N LYS A 149 -0.85 5.89 -18.75
CA LYS A 149 -0.89 6.05 -20.21
C LYS A 149 -2.22 5.44 -20.70
N PRO A 150 -2.98 6.14 -21.57
CA PRO A 150 -4.24 5.63 -22.11
C PRO A 150 -4.10 4.29 -22.82
#